data_AF-A0A3B9N5E4-F1
#
_entry.id   AF-A0A3B9N5E4-F1
#
_cell.length_a   1.000
_cell.length_b   1.000
_cell.length_c   1.000
_cell.angle_alpha   90.00
_cell.angle_beta   90.00
_cell.angle_gamma   90.00
#
_symmetry.space_group_name_H-M   'P 1'
#
loop_
_entity.id
_entity.type
_entity.pdbx_description
1 polymer ?
#
loop_
_entity_poly.entity_id
_entity_poly.type
_entity_poly.pdbx_seq_one_letter_code
_entity_poly.pdbx_strand_id
1 'polypeptide(L)'
;MKIYWSLILFSIIILSFSCIKDAPSDFDNPESTWNPSFSFPVGYTSLNMNEESGFNMSLLNDLDNSGYPDWIDEIDVPMSYSMPFDMQELNNLSDQIILIMFRLNTYNGFPAIAKGQVYFIDLYGQVVDSMFVDGPLNMEAGKLAGDGQTVNPTHDQNDVVFDQDKIDDLANVRYILIEGAILNVSLDSTLIDYYRGYSLELQLGVQAELNMSL
;
A
#
# COMPACT_ATOMS: atom_id res chain seq x y z
N MET A 1 -32.92 -11.95 13.15
CA MET A 1 -32.61 -13.23 12.47
C MET A 1 -32.29 -13.07 10.97
N LYS A 2 -31.81 -11.90 10.50
CA LYS A 2 -31.36 -11.69 9.10
C LYS A 2 -29.87 -11.32 8.97
N ILE A 3 -29.23 -10.94 10.08
CA ILE A 3 -27.82 -10.49 10.11
C ILE A 3 -26.84 -11.68 10.02
N TYR A 4 -27.17 -12.82 10.62
CA TYR A 4 -26.31 -14.01 10.62
C TYR A 4 -26.10 -14.63 9.23
N TRP A 5 -27.09 -14.53 8.34
CA TRP A 5 -26.96 -15.04 6.97
C TRP A 5 -26.03 -14.17 6.09
N SER A 6 -25.91 -12.88 6.39
CA SER A 6 -25.04 -11.97 5.64
C SER A 6 -23.55 -12.15 6.00
N LEU A 7 -23.25 -12.51 7.26
CA LEU A 7 -21.88 -12.78 7.72
C LEU A 7 -21.36 -14.12 7.18
N ILE A 8 -22.21 -15.15 7.09
CA ILE A 8 -21.83 -16.45 6.53
C ILE A 8 -21.52 -16.34 5.03
N LEU A 9 -22.27 -15.51 4.29
CA LEU A 9 -22.01 -15.29 2.87
C LEU A 9 -20.68 -14.54 2.62
N PHE A 10 -20.32 -13.58 3.49
CA PHE A 10 -19.07 -12.84 3.38
C PHE A 10 -17.85 -13.73 3.68
N SER A 11 -17.96 -14.63 4.66
CA SER A 11 -16.90 -15.60 4.99
C SER A 11 -16.65 -16.64 3.88
N ILE A 12 -17.67 -17.04 3.11
CA ILE A 12 -17.53 -18.00 2.00
C ILE A 12 -16.84 -17.36 0.77
N ILE A 13 -17.03 -16.05 0.56
CA ILE A 13 -16.40 -15.32 -0.55
C ILE A 13 -14.88 -15.16 -0.30
N ILE A 14 -14.45 -14.96 0.94
CA ILE A 14 -13.01 -14.83 1.27
C ILE A 14 -12.27 -16.15 1.06
N LEU A 15 -12.91 -17.29 1.33
CA LEU A 15 -12.31 -18.62 1.15
C LEU A 15 -12.19 -19.06 -0.31
N SER A 16 -12.92 -18.43 -1.24
CA SER A 16 -12.93 -18.85 -2.66
C SER A 16 -11.85 -18.17 -3.51
N PHE A 17 -11.13 -17.18 -2.98
CA PHE A 17 -9.99 -16.53 -3.65
C PHE A 17 -8.62 -16.93 -3.09
N SER A 18 -8.58 -17.75 -2.04
CA SER A 18 -7.32 -18.17 -1.44
C SER A 18 -6.80 -19.43 -2.14
N CYS A 19 -5.69 -19.32 -2.86
CA CYS A 19 -5.02 -20.46 -3.47
C CYS A 19 -4.17 -21.18 -2.42
N ILE A 20 -4.62 -22.35 -1.95
CA ILE A 20 -3.80 -23.27 -1.16
C ILE A 20 -2.96 -24.09 -2.13
N LYS A 21 -1.64 -23.84 -2.14
CA LYS A 21 -0.74 -24.41 -3.15
C LYS A 21 -0.41 -25.88 -2.91
N ASP A 22 -0.29 -26.32 -1.66
CA ASP A 22 0.28 -27.64 -1.34
C ASP A 22 -0.40 -28.24 -0.09
N ALA A 23 -1.46 -29.05 -0.27
CA ALA A 23 -2.08 -29.80 0.82
C ALA A 23 -1.33 -31.14 1.05
N PRO A 24 -1.12 -31.58 2.30
CA PRO A 24 -0.49 -32.87 2.60
C PRO A 24 -1.34 -34.02 2.06
N SER A 25 -0.68 -35.08 1.60
CA SER A 25 -1.38 -36.29 1.11
C SER A 25 -1.88 -37.21 2.22
N ASP A 26 -1.43 -36.99 3.46
CA ASP A 26 -1.76 -37.83 4.62
C ASP A 26 -2.00 -36.93 5.85
N PHE A 27 -3.28 -36.68 6.15
CA PHE A 27 -3.73 -35.91 7.30
C PHE A 27 -3.87 -36.77 8.57
N ASP A 28 -3.78 -38.10 8.46
CA ASP A 28 -3.98 -39.01 9.59
C ASP A 28 -2.67 -39.28 10.36
N ASN A 29 -1.54 -38.77 9.88
CA ASN A 29 -0.25 -38.88 10.53
C ASN A 29 0.00 -37.70 11.50
N PRO A 30 0.05 -37.93 12.83
CA PRO A 30 0.26 -36.88 13.83
C PRO A 30 1.68 -36.30 13.86
N GLU A 31 2.62 -36.88 13.09
CA GLU A 31 3.97 -36.33 12.90
C GLU A 31 4.05 -35.45 11.63
N SER A 32 2.94 -35.28 10.90
CA SER A 32 2.87 -34.51 9.67
C SER A 32 2.78 -33.01 9.98
N THR A 33 3.74 -32.23 9.49
CA THR A 33 3.72 -30.76 9.55
C THR A 33 3.19 -30.20 8.24
N TRP A 34 2.25 -29.27 8.31
CA TRP A 34 1.72 -28.59 7.13
C TRP A 34 1.98 -27.08 7.19
N ASN A 35 2.64 -26.55 6.15
CA ASN A 35 2.95 -25.13 6.05
C ASN A 35 2.17 -24.46 4.91
N PRO A 36 0.88 -24.17 5.09
CA PRO A 36 0.11 -23.49 4.05
C PRO A 36 0.59 -22.05 3.87
N SER A 37 0.64 -21.63 2.61
CA SER A 37 0.81 -20.23 2.23
C SER A 37 -0.53 -19.64 1.79
N PHE A 38 -0.92 -18.51 2.34
CA PHE A 38 -2.13 -17.78 1.94
C PHE A 38 -1.77 -16.39 1.43
N SER A 39 -2.42 -15.95 0.35
CA SER A 39 -2.22 -14.60 -0.20
C SER A 39 -3.54 -13.87 -0.34
N PHE A 40 -3.56 -12.60 0.06
CA PHE A 40 -4.76 -11.76 0.01
C PHE A 40 -4.41 -10.33 -0.43
N PRO A 41 -5.29 -9.67 -1.22
CA PRO A 41 -5.18 -8.23 -1.42
C PRO A 41 -5.50 -7.53 -0.10
N VAL A 42 -4.66 -6.58 0.29
CA VAL A 42 -4.88 -5.73 1.47
C VAL A 42 -5.69 -4.50 1.05
N GLY A 43 -5.26 -3.83 -0.03
CA GLY A 43 -5.92 -2.62 -0.49
C GLY A 43 -5.36 -2.08 -1.79
N TYR A 44 -6.14 -1.17 -2.37
CA TYR A 44 -5.79 -0.41 -3.56
C TYR A 44 -6.09 1.06 -3.28
N THR A 45 -5.20 1.96 -3.69
CA THR A 45 -5.44 3.41 -3.63
C THR A 45 -4.79 4.13 -4.82
N SER A 46 -5.28 5.33 -5.09
CA SER A 46 -4.72 6.26 -6.07
C SER A 46 -4.52 7.60 -5.37
N LEU A 47 -3.26 8.03 -5.27
CA LEU A 47 -2.91 9.34 -4.75
C LEU A 47 -2.88 10.36 -5.89
N ASN A 48 -3.64 11.44 -5.73
CA ASN A 48 -3.79 12.53 -6.69
C ASN A 48 -3.69 13.88 -5.97
N MET A 49 -3.57 14.97 -6.71
CA MET A 49 -3.59 16.33 -6.13
C MET A 49 -5.02 16.76 -5.76
N ASN A 50 -5.60 16.09 -4.76
CA ASN A 50 -6.94 16.32 -4.24
C ASN A 50 -7.02 16.11 -2.71
N GLU A 51 -8.10 16.61 -2.10
CA GLU A 51 -8.32 16.53 -0.66
C GLU A 51 -8.39 15.08 -0.14
N GLU A 52 -8.94 14.14 -0.93
CA GLU A 52 -9.05 12.72 -0.56
C GLU A 52 -7.68 12.04 -0.40
N SER A 53 -6.68 12.52 -1.13
CA SER A 53 -5.29 12.07 -1.05
C SER A 53 -4.47 12.93 -0.08
N GLY A 54 -5.11 13.66 0.83
CA GLY A 54 -4.41 14.50 1.82
C GLY A 54 -3.59 15.64 1.23
N PHE A 55 -3.76 15.96 -0.06
CA PHE A 55 -3.04 17.05 -0.69
C PHE A 55 -3.54 18.40 -0.17
N ASN A 56 -2.61 19.31 0.11
CA ASN A 56 -2.93 20.65 0.57
C ASN A 56 -3.52 21.50 -0.57
N MET A 57 -4.85 21.57 -0.62
CA MET A 57 -5.59 22.31 -1.66
C MET A 57 -5.23 23.81 -1.74
N SER A 58 -4.62 24.40 -0.71
CA SER A 58 -4.16 25.79 -0.77
C SER A 58 -3.01 25.98 -1.78
N LEU A 59 -2.24 24.92 -2.06
CA LEU A 59 -1.13 24.95 -3.03
C LEU A 59 -1.58 25.01 -4.49
N LEU A 60 -2.88 24.90 -4.77
CA LEU A 60 -3.42 25.13 -6.12
C LEU A 60 -3.63 26.61 -6.45
N ASN A 61 -3.50 27.49 -5.45
CA ASN A 61 -3.61 28.93 -5.65
C ASN A 61 -2.26 29.51 -6.07
N ASP A 62 -2.29 30.73 -6.59
CA ASP A 62 -1.12 31.56 -6.89
C ASP A 62 -1.11 32.70 -5.86
N LEU A 63 -0.59 32.43 -4.65
CA LEU A 63 -0.64 33.39 -3.54
C LEU A 63 0.48 34.44 -3.65
N ASP A 64 1.56 34.12 -4.35
CA ASP A 64 2.70 35.00 -4.55
C ASP A 64 2.58 35.87 -5.83
N ASN A 65 1.56 35.62 -6.66
CA ASN A 65 1.33 36.25 -7.97
C ASN A 65 2.46 35.98 -8.98
N SER A 66 3.08 34.81 -8.91
CA SER A 66 4.05 34.32 -9.89
C SER A 66 3.41 33.98 -11.25
N GLY A 67 2.09 33.80 -11.28
CA GLY A 67 1.35 33.29 -12.44
C GLY A 67 1.24 31.77 -12.45
N TYR A 68 1.69 31.10 -11.40
CA TYR A 68 1.74 29.65 -11.27
C TYR A 68 1.17 29.20 -9.92
N PRO A 69 0.56 28.00 -9.82
CA PRO A 69 0.18 27.43 -8.53
C PRO A 69 1.38 27.23 -7.59
N ASP A 70 1.20 27.53 -6.30
CA ASP A 70 2.25 27.48 -5.27
C ASP A 70 2.93 26.10 -5.14
N TRP A 71 2.23 25.00 -5.49
CA TRP A 71 2.83 23.65 -5.45
C TRP A 71 4.08 23.49 -6.33
N ILE A 72 4.26 24.36 -7.34
CA ILE A 72 5.41 24.35 -8.25
C ILE A 72 6.72 24.77 -7.57
N ASP A 73 6.64 25.49 -6.46
CA ASP A 73 7.83 25.88 -5.69
C ASP A 73 8.15 24.90 -4.56
N GLU A 74 7.27 23.92 -4.32
CA GLU A 74 7.48 22.88 -3.32
C GLU A 74 8.52 21.87 -3.81
N ILE A 75 9.48 21.51 -2.94
CA ILE A 75 10.49 20.48 -3.23
C ILE A 75 9.83 19.11 -3.41
N ASP A 76 8.85 18.83 -2.55
CA ASP A 76 8.03 17.64 -2.54
C ASP A 76 6.56 18.05 -2.53
N VAL A 77 5.73 17.43 -3.36
CA VAL A 77 4.28 17.61 -3.32
C VAL A 77 3.65 16.44 -2.58
N PRO A 78 3.39 16.54 -1.26
CA PRO A 78 2.96 15.40 -0.45
C PRO A 78 1.50 15.04 -0.69
N MET A 79 1.25 13.73 -0.63
CA MET A 79 -0.07 13.09 -0.66
C MET A 79 -0.05 11.93 0.34
N SER A 80 -1.19 11.59 0.90
CA SER A 80 -1.30 10.49 1.83
C SER A 80 -2.69 9.85 1.79
N TYR A 81 -2.76 8.57 2.10
CA TYR A 81 -4.00 7.84 2.28
C TYR A 81 -3.86 6.88 3.45
N SER A 82 -4.89 6.78 4.29
CA SER A 82 -4.93 5.79 5.36
C SER A 82 -6.12 4.86 5.21
N MET A 83 -5.92 3.60 5.56
CA MET A 83 -6.96 2.57 5.53
C MET A 83 -6.92 1.70 6.78
N PRO A 84 -8.09 1.20 7.24
CA PRO A 84 -8.15 0.21 8.31
C PRO A 84 -7.37 -1.06 7.95
N PHE A 85 -6.59 -1.54 8.91
CA PHE A 85 -5.81 -2.78 8.82
C PHE A 85 -5.63 -3.33 10.23
N ASP A 86 -6.68 -4.00 10.73
CA ASP A 86 -6.72 -4.50 12.10
C ASP A 86 -6.05 -5.86 12.20
N MET A 87 -4.88 -5.89 12.84
CA MET A 87 -4.06 -7.09 12.99
C MET A 87 -4.07 -7.62 14.43
N GLN A 88 -5.02 -7.19 15.28
CA GLN A 88 -5.10 -7.61 16.68
C GLN A 88 -5.12 -9.13 16.89
N GLU A 89 -5.79 -9.83 15.98
CA GLU A 89 -5.94 -11.29 16.04
C GLU A 89 -4.59 -12.02 15.89
N LEU A 90 -3.55 -11.34 15.38
CA LEU A 90 -2.20 -11.89 15.33
C LEU A 90 -1.62 -12.22 16.72
N ASN A 91 -2.05 -11.54 17.79
CA ASN A 91 -1.59 -11.86 19.15
C ASN A 91 -1.81 -13.34 19.52
N ASN A 92 -2.82 -13.98 18.94
CA ASN A 92 -3.16 -15.37 19.23
C ASN A 92 -2.51 -16.37 18.23
N LEU A 93 -1.88 -15.86 17.17
CA LEU A 93 -1.41 -16.64 16.02
C LEU A 93 0.06 -16.43 15.70
N SER A 94 0.76 -15.47 16.31
CA SER A 94 2.12 -15.09 15.89
C SER A 94 3.12 -16.26 15.95
N ASP A 95 3.03 -17.12 16.98
CA ASP A 95 3.84 -18.34 17.10
C ASP A 95 3.60 -19.36 15.95
N GLN A 96 2.46 -19.26 15.27
CA GLN A 96 2.09 -20.14 14.15
C GLN A 96 2.44 -19.51 12.80
N ILE A 97 2.91 -18.26 12.76
CA ILE A 97 3.25 -17.57 11.52
C ILE A 97 4.77 -17.66 11.34
N ILE A 98 5.19 -18.34 10.28
CA ILE A 98 6.61 -18.46 9.93
C ILE A 98 7.11 -17.16 9.31
N LEU A 99 6.28 -16.56 8.44
CA LEU A 99 6.68 -15.45 7.61
C LEU A 99 5.46 -14.65 7.12
N ILE A 100 5.60 -13.33 7.09
CA ILE A 100 4.69 -12.44 6.37
C ILE A 100 5.49 -11.69 5.29
N MET A 101 5.02 -11.73 4.05
CA MET A 101 5.56 -10.94 2.95
C MET A 101 4.49 -9.95 2.48
N PHE A 102 4.82 -8.66 2.53
CA PHE A 102 4.04 -7.62 1.88
C PHE A 102 4.56 -7.39 0.47
N ARG A 103 3.67 -7.31 -0.51
CA ARG A 103 3.97 -6.92 -1.89
C ARG A 103 3.30 -5.61 -2.21
N LEU A 104 4.08 -4.61 -2.59
CA LEU A 104 3.60 -3.33 -3.08
C LEU A 104 3.85 -3.26 -4.59
N ASN A 105 2.78 -3.11 -5.36
CA ASN A 105 2.85 -2.67 -6.75
C ASN A 105 2.57 -1.17 -6.82
N THR A 106 3.41 -0.43 -7.51
CA THR A 106 3.24 1.01 -7.71
C THR A 106 3.18 1.36 -9.17
N TYR A 107 2.29 2.28 -9.53
CA TYR A 107 2.18 2.82 -10.88
C TYR A 107 2.29 4.34 -10.83
N ASN A 108 3.42 4.91 -11.27
CA ASN A 108 3.61 6.35 -11.25
C ASN A 108 3.18 6.97 -12.59
N GLY A 109 2.00 7.59 -12.59
CA GLY A 109 1.44 8.32 -13.72
C GLY A 109 1.88 9.80 -13.79
N PHE A 110 2.68 10.29 -12.84
CA PHE A 110 3.22 11.65 -12.92
C PHE A 110 4.46 11.69 -13.82
N PRO A 111 4.64 12.73 -14.64
CA PRO A 111 5.85 12.94 -15.44
C PRO A 111 7.00 13.51 -14.58
N ALA A 112 7.13 13.00 -13.36
CA ALA A 112 8.13 13.34 -12.36
C ALA A 112 8.40 12.13 -11.47
N ILE A 113 9.56 12.08 -10.84
CA ILE A 113 9.90 11.01 -9.89
C ILE A 113 8.92 11.10 -8.72
N ALA A 114 8.36 9.97 -8.31
CA ALA A 114 7.56 9.88 -7.10
C ALA A 114 8.35 9.17 -6.00
N LYS A 115 8.07 9.48 -4.74
CA LYS A 115 8.51 8.68 -3.59
C LYS A 115 7.32 8.14 -2.83
N GLY A 116 7.46 6.96 -2.22
CA GLY A 116 6.39 6.32 -1.47
C GLY A 116 6.90 5.56 -0.26
N GLN A 117 6.14 5.62 0.83
CA GLN A 117 6.39 4.87 2.05
C GLN A 117 5.08 4.33 2.60
N VAL A 118 5.13 3.14 3.18
CA VAL A 118 3.99 2.52 3.86
C VAL A 118 4.35 2.34 5.33
N TYR A 119 3.53 2.91 6.19
CA TYR A 119 3.64 2.78 7.64
C TYR A 119 2.49 1.95 8.19
N PHE A 120 2.82 1.11 9.16
CA PHE A 120 1.86 0.39 9.97
C PHE A 120 1.69 1.16 11.27
N ILE A 121 0.48 1.63 11.56
CA ILE A 121 0.23 2.55 12.68
C ILE A 121 -0.79 1.98 13.67
N ASP A 122 -0.63 2.34 14.93
CA ASP A 122 -1.53 1.96 16.02
C ASP A 122 -2.85 2.77 15.99
N LEU A 123 -3.71 2.55 16.99
CA LEU A 123 -4.99 3.24 17.11
C LEU A 123 -4.85 4.75 17.42
N TYR A 124 -3.69 5.18 17.91
CA TYR A 124 -3.36 6.55 18.27
C TYR A 124 -2.61 7.29 17.16
N GLY A 125 -2.36 6.61 16.03
CA GLY A 125 -1.62 7.16 14.89
C GLY A 125 -0.10 7.13 15.07
N GLN A 126 0.44 6.38 16.03
CA GLN A 126 1.87 6.20 16.19
C GLN A 126 2.36 5.11 15.24
N VAL A 127 3.53 5.33 14.64
CA VAL A 127 4.19 4.33 13.78
C VAL A 127 4.66 3.17 14.65
N VAL A 128 4.13 1.98 14.36
CA VAL A 128 4.57 0.71 14.92
C VAL A 128 5.72 0.17 14.09
N ASP A 129 5.56 0.15 12.76
CA ASP A 129 6.59 -0.30 11.83
C ASP A 129 6.45 0.40 10.46
N SER A 130 7.47 0.26 9.62
CA SER A 130 7.55 0.75 8.24
C SER A 130 7.83 -0.40 7.28
N MET A 131 7.25 -0.33 6.08
CA MET A 131 7.51 -1.30 5.02
C MET A 131 8.95 -1.17 4.49
N PHE A 132 9.46 0.04 4.30
CA PHE A 132 10.82 0.26 3.81
C PHE A 132 11.70 0.89 4.91
N VAL A 133 12.71 0.15 5.39
CA VAL A 133 13.58 0.58 6.50
C VAL A 133 14.65 1.58 6.09
N ASP A 134 15.08 1.53 4.83
CA ASP A 134 16.11 2.45 4.27
C ASP A 134 15.52 3.78 3.79
N GLY A 135 14.23 4.01 4.04
CA GLY A 135 13.48 5.18 3.63
C GLY A 135 12.51 4.91 2.46
N PRO A 136 11.85 5.96 1.96
CA PRO A 136 10.86 5.85 0.90
C PRO A 136 11.43 5.24 -0.39
N LEU A 137 10.64 4.41 -1.05
CA LEU A 137 10.91 3.92 -2.39
C LEU A 137 10.83 5.09 -3.39
N ASN A 138 11.83 5.22 -4.26
CA ASN A 138 11.75 6.11 -5.43
C ASN A 138 11.16 5.36 -6.62
N MET A 139 10.24 5.99 -7.32
CA MET A 139 9.53 5.47 -8.49
C MET A 139 9.83 6.36 -9.68
N GLU A 140 10.26 5.74 -10.78
CA GLU A 140 10.61 6.44 -12.00
C GLU A 140 9.44 7.26 -12.56
N ALA A 141 9.74 8.34 -13.26
CA ALA A 141 8.71 9.19 -13.86
C ALA A 141 7.92 8.45 -14.96
N GLY A 142 6.61 8.68 -14.99
CA GLY A 142 5.74 8.29 -16.09
C GLY A 142 6.16 8.95 -17.41
N LYS A 143 5.90 8.25 -18.52
CA LYS A 143 6.31 8.71 -19.86
C LYS A 143 5.17 9.45 -20.55
N LEU A 144 5.35 10.75 -20.78
CA LEU A 144 4.44 11.56 -21.60
C LEU A 144 4.28 10.94 -22.99
N ALA A 145 3.04 10.87 -23.46
CA ALA A 145 2.73 10.65 -24.85
C ALA A 145 3.00 11.95 -25.63
N GLY A 146 3.16 11.84 -26.96
CA GLY A 146 3.49 12.99 -27.81
C GLY A 146 2.44 14.12 -27.85
N ASP A 147 1.31 13.96 -27.15
CA ASP A 147 0.27 14.97 -26.96
C ASP A 147 0.46 15.83 -25.69
N GLY A 148 1.45 15.50 -24.85
CA GLY A 148 1.72 16.17 -23.57
C GLY A 148 0.67 15.92 -22.49
N GLN A 149 -0.40 15.18 -22.78
CA GLN A 149 -1.54 14.97 -21.87
C GLN A 149 -1.57 13.55 -21.31
N THR A 150 -1.38 12.56 -22.18
CA THR A 150 -1.46 11.16 -21.78
C THR A 150 -0.12 10.74 -21.19
N VAL A 151 -0.12 10.02 -20.07
CA VAL A 151 1.10 9.43 -19.50
C VAL A 151 0.98 7.92 -19.52
N ASN A 152 2.05 7.23 -19.92
CA ASN A 152 2.21 5.81 -19.67
C ASN A 152 2.89 5.65 -18.30
N PRO A 153 2.19 5.10 -17.29
CA PRO A 153 2.77 4.93 -15.96
C PRO A 153 3.97 3.99 -16.00
N THR A 154 4.98 4.29 -15.21
CA THR A 154 6.01 3.31 -14.84
C THR A 154 5.45 2.37 -13.78
N HIS A 155 5.92 1.12 -13.76
CA HIS A 155 5.49 0.11 -12.80
C HIS A 155 6.69 -0.46 -12.07
N ASP A 156 6.59 -0.52 -10.74
CA ASP A 156 7.54 -1.21 -9.88
C ASP A 156 6.80 -2.18 -8.95
N GLN A 157 7.47 -3.27 -8.60
CA GLN A 157 6.99 -4.27 -7.64
C GLN A 157 8.06 -4.48 -6.58
N ASN A 158 7.68 -4.32 -5.31
CA ASN A 158 8.58 -4.48 -4.17
C ASN A 158 7.99 -5.45 -3.16
N ASP A 159 8.80 -6.44 -2.77
CA ASP A 159 8.46 -7.43 -1.77
C ASP A 159 9.27 -7.19 -0.51
N VAL A 160 8.58 -7.11 0.64
CA VAL A 160 9.20 -6.93 1.95
C VAL A 160 8.77 -8.08 2.84
N VAL A 161 9.76 -8.79 3.37
CA VAL A 161 9.56 -9.88 4.32
C VAL A 161 9.68 -9.34 5.73
N PHE A 162 8.71 -9.69 6.56
CA PHE A 162 8.68 -9.42 8.00
C PHE A 162 9.13 -10.68 8.72
N ASP A 163 10.11 -10.52 9.60
CA ASP A 163 10.58 -11.57 10.51
C ASP A 163 9.70 -11.61 11.78
N GLN A 164 10.03 -12.53 12.69
CA GLN A 164 9.20 -12.79 13.88
C GLN A 164 9.01 -11.54 14.74
N ASP A 165 10.06 -10.75 14.97
CA ASP A 165 9.99 -9.55 15.80
C ASP A 165 8.98 -8.55 15.20
N LYS A 166 9.04 -8.32 13.88
CA LYS A 166 8.05 -7.46 13.19
C LYS A 166 6.65 -8.06 13.19
N ILE A 167 6.52 -9.38 13.04
CA ILE A 167 5.22 -10.08 13.08
C ILE A 167 4.55 -9.91 14.44
N ASP A 168 5.32 -9.99 15.53
CA ASP A 168 4.81 -9.78 16.89
C ASP A 168 4.35 -8.32 17.08
N ASP A 169 5.10 -7.36 16.55
CA ASP A 169 4.75 -5.94 16.60
C ASP A 169 3.47 -5.62 15.81
N LEU A 170 3.21 -6.32 14.70
CA LEU A 170 2.01 -6.12 13.88
C LEU A 170 0.70 -6.26 14.67
N ALA A 171 0.68 -6.99 15.78
CA ALA A 171 -0.52 -7.12 16.60
C ALA A 171 -1.01 -5.79 17.22
N ASN A 172 -0.13 -4.78 17.27
CA ASN A 172 -0.44 -3.42 17.72
C ASN A 172 -0.98 -2.51 16.59
N VAL A 173 -1.00 -2.99 15.34
CA VAL A 173 -1.42 -2.21 14.17
C VAL A 173 -2.94 -2.18 14.04
N ARG A 174 -3.46 -1.01 13.67
CA ARG A 174 -4.89 -0.79 13.36
C ARG A 174 -5.13 -0.18 12.00
N TYR A 175 -4.14 0.54 11.46
CA TYR A 175 -4.24 1.19 10.17
C TYR A 175 -2.94 1.04 9.39
N ILE A 176 -3.06 1.14 8.08
CA ILE A 176 -1.94 1.41 7.19
C ILE A 176 -2.03 2.87 6.77
N LEU A 177 -0.91 3.58 6.84
CA LEU A 177 -0.72 4.90 6.26
C LEU A 177 0.22 4.78 5.07
N ILE A 178 -0.25 5.21 3.91
CA ILE A 178 0.53 5.33 2.70
C ILE A 178 0.85 6.81 2.53
N GLU A 179 2.13 7.14 2.52
CA GLU A 179 2.62 8.48 2.18
C GLU A 179 3.27 8.43 0.80
N GLY A 180 2.91 9.37 -0.05
CA GLY A 180 3.50 9.58 -1.36
C GLY A 180 3.92 11.03 -1.53
N ALA A 181 4.86 11.30 -2.43
CA ALA A 181 5.11 12.64 -2.89
C ALA A 181 5.68 12.66 -4.29
N ILE A 182 5.41 13.73 -5.04
CA ILE A 182 6.06 13.98 -6.32
C ILE A 182 7.26 14.89 -6.08
N LEU A 183 8.43 14.48 -6.59
CA LEU A 183 9.67 15.24 -6.52
C LEU A 183 9.70 16.27 -7.64
N ASN A 184 9.93 17.52 -7.25
CA ASN A 184 9.80 18.64 -8.15
C ASN A 184 11.17 19.24 -8.50
N VAL A 185 11.89 18.58 -9.42
CA VAL A 185 13.25 19.05 -9.78
C VAL A 185 13.30 19.73 -11.15
N SER A 186 12.24 19.65 -11.96
CA SER A 186 12.23 20.23 -13.33
C SER A 186 10.85 20.16 -14.00
N LEU A 187 9.86 20.86 -13.47
CA LEU A 187 8.52 20.91 -14.08
C LEU A 187 8.54 21.69 -15.40
N ASP A 188 7.98 21.08 -16.45
CA ASP A 188 7.60 21.81 -17.66
C ASP A 188 6.30 22.58 -17.37
N SER A 189 6.38 23.91 -17.40
CA SER A 189 5.23 24.78 -17.10
C SER A 189 4.03 24.55 -18.04
N THR A 190 4.24 23.95 -19.21
CA THR A 190 3.15 23.60 -20.13
C THR A 190 2.28 22.44 -19.63
N LEU A 191 2.77 21.68 -18.64
CA LEU A 191 2.08 20.51 -18.10
C LEU A 191 1.26 20.81 -16.84
N ILE A 192 1.39 22.02 -16.27
CA ILE A 192 0.81 22.41 -14.97
C ILE A 192 -0.67 22.06 -14.87
N ASP A 193 -1.45 22.36 -15.91
CA ASP A 193 -2.90 22.12 -15.92
C ASP A 193 -3.25 20.62 -15.92
N TYR A 194 -2.33 19.75 -16.34
CA TYR A 194 -2.53 18.30 -16.41
C TYR A 194 -2.15 17.56 -15.13
N TYR A 195 -1.36 18.17 -14.24
CA TYR A 195 -0.88 17.51 -13.01
C TYR A 195 -1.99 16.98 -12.11
N ARG A 196 -3.13 17.67 -12.09
CA ARG A 196 -4.31 17.23 -11.33
C ARG A 196 -4.97 15.97 -11.88
N GLY A 197 -4.71 15.63 -13.15
CA GLY A 197 -5.19 14.43 -13.82
C GLY A 197 -4.28 13.22 -13.66
N TYR A 198 -3.05 13.39 -13.19
CA TYR A 198 -2.11 12.31 -12.95
C TYR A 198 -2.33 11.67 -11.58
N SER A 199 -1.97 10.39 -11.48
CA SER A 199 -2.12 9.56 -10.28
C SER A 199 -0.82 8.82 -9.95
N LEU A 200 -0.66 8.53 -8.68
CA LEU A 200 0.24 7.51 -8.17
C LEU A 200 -0.62 6.38 -7.61
N GLU A 201 -0.69 5.26 -8.31
CA GLU A 201 -1.51 4.12 -7.89
C GLU A 201 -0.69 3.13 -7.10
N LEU A 202 -1.25 2.62 -6.00
CA LEU A 202 -0.61 1.66 -5.12
C LEU A 202 -1.53 0.47 -4.86
N GLN A 203 -0.97 -0.74 -4.99
CA GLN A 203 -1.67 -1.99 -4.70
C GLN A 203 -0.86 -2.78 -3.70
N LEU A 204 -1.42 -2.97 -2.50
CA LEU A 204 -0.78 -3.70 -1.42
C LEU A 204 -1.41 -5.10 -1.28
N GLY A 205 -0.57 -6.11 -1.31
CA GLY A 205 -0.92 -7.50 -1.02
C GLY A 205 -0.11 -8.04 0.15
N VAL A 206 -0.63 -9.08 0.78
CA VAL A 206 0.07 -9.81 1.85
C VAL A 206 0.06 -11.29 1.52
N GLN A 207 1.16 -11.96 1.83
CA GLN A 207 1.28 -13.41 1.87
C GLN A 207 1.74 -13.83 3.26
N ALA A 208 1.05 -14.77 3.88
CA ALA A 208 1.43 -15.36 5.16
C ALA A 208 1.73 -16.84 4.98
N GLU A 209 2.83 -17.31 5.55
CA GLU A 209 3.17 -18.72 5.69
C GLU A 209 2.94 -19.14 7.14
N LEU A 210 2.15 -20.19 7.35
CA LEU A 210 1.84 -20.71 8.68
C LEU A 210 2.59 -22.01 8.95
N ASN A 211 2.83 -22.33 10.21
CA ASN A 211 3.25 -23.63 10.68
C ASN A 211 2.09 -24.30 11.43
N MET A 212 1.56 -25.39 10.88
CA MET A 212 0.52 -26.16 11.55
C MET A 212 1.01 -27.58 11.86
N SER A 213 1.03 -27.93 13.15
CA SER A 213 1.09 -29.31 13.61
C SER A 213 -0.29 -29.95 13.45
N LEU A 214 -0.39 -31.06 12.72
CA LEU A 214 -1.62 -31.84 12.53
C LEU A 214 -1.91 -32.78 13.72
#